data_AF-L1K1A3-F1
#
_entry.id   AF-L1K1A3-F1
#
_cell.length_a   1.000
_cell.length_b   1.000
_cell.length_c   1.000
_cell.angle_alpha   90.00
_cell.angle_beta   90.00
_cell.angle_gamma   90.00
#
_symmetry.space_group_name_H-M   'P 1'
#
loop_
_entity.id
_entity.type
_entity.pdbx_description
1 polymer ?
#
loop_
_entity_poly.entity_id
_entity_poly.type
_entity_poly.pdbx_seq_one_letter_code
_entity_poly.pdbx_strand_id
1 'polypeptide(L)'
;VLELDLCNFTTLSQGMDPIELANMIHRVFSKFDLIVQDKGLFKMDTVGDAYIVSGWLPQEKGWRLKKETKQICHSMLDLARSMLTIVQEQSLGENSTLSCRIGVSIGMVASGILGKIQSRFHIIGQALKEAEQLE
;
A
#
# COMPACT_ATOMS: atom_id res chain seq x y z
N VAL A 1 7.72 -5.69 -0.80
CA VAL A 1 6.51 -5.09 -1.39
C VAL A 1 5.39 -5.37 -0.43
N LEU A 2 4.55 -4.37 -0.18
CA LEU A 2 3.30 -4.49 0.56
C LEU A 2 2.18 -4.09 -0.38
N GLU A 3 1.13 -4.87 -0.39
CA GLU A 3 -0.12 -4.56 -1.04
C GLU A 3 -1.24 -4.68 -0.01
N LEU A 4 -2.20 -3.76 -0.11
CA LEU A 4 -3.36 -3.69 0.75
C LEU A 4 -4.58 -3.55 -0.13
N ASP A 5 -5.62 -4.33 0.17
CA ASP A 5 -6.92 -4.31 -0.48
C ASP A 5 -8.03 -4.04 0.55
N LEU A 6 -9.01 -3.18 0.23
CA LEU A 6 -10.15 -2.93 1.12
C LEU A 6 -11.24 -3.98 0.89
N CYS A 7 -11.59 -4.73 1.92
CA CYS A 7 -12.61 -5.76 1.82
C CYS A 7 -13.99 -5.17 1.51
N ASN A 8 -14.74 -5.85 0.64
CA ASN A 8 -16.12 -5.49 0.26
C ASN A 8 -16.28 -4.08 -0.31
N PHE A 9 -15.21 -3.46 -0.80
CA PHE A 9 -15.25 -2.12 -1.37
C PHE A 9 -16.26 -1.97 -2.51
N THR A 10 -16.39 -2.97 -3.37
CA THR A 10 -17.41 -2.99 -4.44
C THR A 10 -18.83 -2.88 -3.89
N THR A 11 -19.13 -3.56 -2.79
CA THR A 11 -20.46 -3.48 -2.15
C THR A 11 -20.65 -2.14 -1.45
N LEU A 12 -19.62 -1.64 -0.76
CA LEU A 12 -19.65 -0.33 -0.11
C LEU A 12 -19.87 0.80 -1.12
N SER A 13 -19.15 0.76 -2.24
CA SER A 13 -19.20 1.78 -3.28
C SER A 13 -20.54 1.85 -4.03
N GLN A 14 -21.33 0.77 -4.03
CA GLN A 14 -22.69 0.78 -4.60
C GLN A 14 -23.71 1.50 -3.72
N GLY A 15 -23.48 1.53 -2.40
CA GLY A 15 -24.42 2.10 -1.42
C GLY A 15 -24.07 3.51 -0.94
N MET A 16 -22.90 4.03 -1.28
CA MET A 16 -22.41 5.34 -0.84
C MET A 16 -22.43 6.36 -1.97
N ASP A 17 -22.61 7.63 -1.62
CA ASP A 17 -22.40 8.72 -2.56
C ASP A 17 -20.93 8.74 -3.05
N PRO A 18 -20.65 8.94 -4.35
CA PRO A 18 -19.29 8.90 -4.88
C PRO A 18 -18.33 9.90 -4.22
N ILE A 19 -18.82 11.09 -3.82
CA ILE A 19 -18.00 12.12 -3.16
C ILE A 19 -17.69 11.68 -1.73
N GLU A 20 -18.68 11.12 -1.02
CA GLU A 20 -18.47 10.57 0.32
C GLU A 20 -17.48 9.40 0.32
N LEU A 21 -17.61 8.50 -0.64
CA LEU A 21 -16.69 7.37 -0.85
C LEU A 21 -15.27 7.86 -1.13
N ALA A 22 -15.10 8.78 -2.08
CA ALA A 22 -13.80 9.33 -2.42
C ALA A 22 -13.14 10.03 -1.23
N ASN A 23 -13.92 10.79 -0.45
CA ASN A 23 -13.43 11.43 0.77
C ASN A 23 -13.03 10.40 1.85
N MET A 24 -13.77 9.30 1.99
CA MET A 24 -13.43 8.23 2.92
C MET A 24 -12.09 7.59 2.56
N ILE A 25 -11.92 7.18 1.29
CA ILE A 25 -10.66 6.59 0.80
C ILE A 25 -9.52 7.59 0.97
N HIS A 26 -9.73 8.85 0.58
CA HIS A 26 -8.71 9.89 0.70
C HIS A 26 -8.25 10.07 2.15
N ARG A 27 -9.17 10.06 3.13
CA ARG A 27 -8.80 10.16 4.55
C ARG A 27 -7.97 8.97 5.03
N VAL A 28 -8.35 7.75 4.64
CA VAL A 28 -7.63 6.52 4.99
C VAL A 28 -6.24 6.54 4.37
N PHE A 29 -6.14 6.75 3.06
CA PHE A 29 -4.86 6.74 2.34
C PHE A 29 -3.95 7.89 2.75
N SER A 30 -4.49 9.07 3.06
CA SER A 30 -3.67 10.17 3.58
C SER A 30 -3.01 9.81 4.92
N LYS A 31 -3.68 9.06 5.79
CA LYS A 31 -3.05 8.55 7.03
C LYS A 31 -1.96 7.53 6.73
N PHE A 32 -2.15 6.67 5.72
CA PHE A 32 -1.10 5.74 5.28
C PHE A 32 0.12 6.48 4.73
N ASP A 33 -0.11 7.51 3.90
CA ASP A 33 0.94 8.33 3.28
C ASP A 33 1.88 8.93 4.34
N LEU A 34 1.33 9.43 5.45
CA LEU A 34 2.12 9.98 6.57
C LEU A 34 3.06 8.94 7.19
N ILE A 35 2.60 7.71 7.39
CA ILE A 35 3.40 6.64 7.99
C ILE A 35 4.44 6.11 7.00
N VAL A 36 4.06 5.99 5.72
CA VAL A 36 4.99 5.62 4.64
C VAL A 36 6.14 6.62 4.58
N GLN A 37 5.83 7.91 4.64
CA GLN A 37 6.83 8.98 4.63
C GLN A 37 7.73 8.94 5.88
N ASP A 38 7.15 8.82 7.08
CA ASP A 38 7.89 8.73 8.35
C ASP A 38 8.88 7.55 8.37
N LYS A 39 8.46 6.40 7.82
CA LYS A 39 9.29 5.18 7.75
C LYS A 39 10.29 5.18 6.59
N GLY A 40 10.31 6.21 5.75
CA GLY A 40 11.16 6.28 4.56
C GLY A 40 10.85 5.21 3.51
N LEU A 41 9.60 4.75 3.47
CA LEU A 41 9.12 3.77 2.50
C LEU A 41 8.63 4.49 1.23
N PHE A 42 8.50 3.77 0.12
CA PHE A 42 8.09 4.34 -1.15
C PHE A 42 6.67 3.93 -1.52
N LYS A 43 5.74 4.90 -1.55
CA LYS A 43 4.40 4.71 -2.12
C LYS A 43 4.51 4.54 -3.63
N MET A 44 4.04 3.41 -4.14
CA MET A 44 4.13 3.07 -5.56
C MET A 44 2.98 3.67 -6.36
N ASP A 45 1.77 3.16 -6.14
CA ASP A 45 0.55 3.62 -6.80
C ASP A 45 -0.65 3.23 -5.92
N THR A 46 -1.81 3.75 -6.30
CA THR A 46 -3.11 3.32 -5.79
C THR A 46 -3.96 2.87 -6.98
N VAL A 47 -4.52 1.66 -6.90
CA VAL A 47 -5.34 1.09 -7.99
C VAL A 47 -6.73 0.81 -7.42
N GLY A 48 -7.65 1.75 -7.61
CA GLY A 48 -8.96 1.68 -6.97
C GLY A 48 -8.83 1.77 -5.45
N ASP A 49 -9.20 0.71 -4.77
CA ASP A 49 -9.11 0.50 -3.33
C ASP A 49 -7.83 -0.21 -2.88
N ALA A 50 -6.96 -0.59 -3.82
CA ALA A 50 -5.66 -1.16 -3.52
C ALA A 50 -4.59 -0.08 -3.27
N TYR A 51 -3.69 -0.35 -2.32
CA TYR A 51 -2.60 0.54 -1.92
C TYR A 51 -1.25 -0.20 -1.88
N ILE A 52 -0.32 0.20 -2.75
CA ILE A 52 0.95 -0.52 -2.97
C ILE A 52 2.14 0.28 -2.42
N VAL A 53 3.00 -0.38 -1.64
CA VAL A 53 4.23 0.19 -1.06
C VAL A 53 5.44 -0.68 -1.35
N SER A 54 6.54 -0.05 -1.75
CA SER A 54 7.85 -0.68 -1.82
C SER A 54 8.72 -0.28 -0.63
N GLY A 55 9.53 -1.22 -0.17
CA GLY A 55 10.51 -0.98 0.88
C GLY A 55 11.68 -0.10 0.43
N TRP A 56 11.88 0.04 -0.89
CA TRP A 56 12.92 0.86 -1.49
C TRP A 56 12.82 0.92 -3.04
N LEU A 57 13.36 1.98 -3.65
CA LEU A 57 13.73 2.08 -5.07
C LEU A 57 15.04 2.87 -5.20
N PRO A 58 15.87 2.62 -6.22
CA PRO A 58 17.27 3.03 -6.20
C PRO A 58 17.47 4.54 -6.36
N GLN A 59 18.06 5.16 -5.34
CA GLN A 59 18.97 6.29 -5.55
C GLN A 59 20.40 5.91 -5.18
N GLU A 60 21.30 6.56 -5.91
CA GLU A 60 22.66 6.18 -6.29
C GLU A 60 23.60 5.62 -5.21
N LYS A 61 24.40 4.64 -5.67
CA LYS A 61 25.71 4.20 -5.15
C LYS A 61 25.73 3.56 -3.75
N GLY A 62 25.81 2.24 -3.76
CA GLY A 62 26.55 1.47 -2.74
C GLY A 62 25.70 0.92 -1.60
N TRP A 63 24.82 -0.04 -1.89
CA TRP A 63 24.05 -0.74 -0.85
C TRP A 63 24.82 -1.91 -0.24
N ARG A 64 24.81 -2.01 1.10
CA ARG A 64 25.31 -3.14 1.89
C ARG A 64 24.16 -4.09 2.21
N LEU A 65 23.83 -4.95 1.24
CA LEU A 65 22.69 -5.88 1.11
C LEU A 65 22.03 -6.57 2.32
N LYS A 66 22.64 -6.61 3.51
CA LYS A 66 22.15 -7.48 4.61
C LYS A 66 21.63 -6.76 5.84
N LYS A 67 22.24 -5.64 6.24
CA LYS A 67 21.90 -4.99 7.53
C LYS A 67 20.65 -4.13 7.43
N GLU A 68 20.45 -3.50 6.28
CA GLU A 68 19.35 -2.58 6.03
C GLU A 68 18.05 -3.32 5.64
N THR A 69 18.15 -4.51 5.01
CA THR A 69 16.99 -5.33 4.63
C THR A 69 16.12 -5.71 5.81
N LYS A 70 16.72 -6.10 6.95
CA LYS A 70 15.97 -6.44 8.17
C LYS A 70 15.20 -5.22 8.71
N GLN A 71 15.83 -4.05 8.70
CA GLN A 71 15.19 -2.82 9.16
C GLN A 71 14.00 -2.45 8.27
N ILE A 72 14.15 -2.55 6.95
CA ILE A 72 13.07 -2.32 5.98
C ILE A 72 11.91 -3.30 6.20
N CYS A 73 12.20 -4.59 6.43
CA CYS A 73 11.16 -5.57 6.76
C CYS A 73 10.40 -5.20 8.04
N HIS A 74 11.11 -4.77 9.10
CA HIS A 74 10.46 -4.29 10.32
C HIS A 74 9.59 -3.07 10.05
N SER A 75 10.10 -2.06 9.34
CA SER A 75 9.33 -0.88 8.95
C SER A 75 8.07 -1.25 8.15
N MET A 76 8.16 -2.23 7.25
CA MET A 76 7.04 -2.70 6.44
C MET A 76 5.97 -3.41 7.28
N LEU A 77 6.38 -4.27 8.22
CA LEU A 77 5.45 -4.95 9.13
C LEU A 77 4.79 -3.97 10.12
N ASP A 78 5.54 -2.97 10.59
CA ASP A 78 4.98 -1.92 11.43
C ASP A 78 4.00 -1.04 10.65
N LEU A 79 4.29 -0.73 9.38
CA LEU A 79 3.34 -0.07 8.49
C LEU A 79 2.05 -0.89 8.36
N ALA A 80 2.15 -2.18 8.06
CA ALA A 80 1.00 -3.07 7.93
C ALA A 80 0.13 -3.07 9.19
N ARG A 81 0.74 -3.15 10.37
CA ARG A 81 0.04 -3.06 11.66
C ARG A 81 -0.69 -1.73 11.82
N SER A 82 -0.02 -0.61 11.53
CA SER A 82 -0.66 0.71 11.62
C SER A 82 -1.80 0.87 10.63
N MET A 83 -1.67 0.33 9.41
CA MET A 83 -2.73 0.34 8.41
C MET A 83 -3.98 -0.40 8.91
N LEU A 84 -3.81 -1.58 9.51
CA LEU A 84 -4.91 -2.33 10.13
C LEU A 84 -5.60 -1.51 11.24
N THR A 85 -4.82 -0.88 12.12
CA THR A 85 -5.37 -0.02 13.18
C THR A 85 -6.14 1.17 12.60
N ILE A 86 -5.58 1.87 11.61
CA ILE A 86 -6.25 3.00 10.96
C ILE A 86 -7.57 2.56 10.32
N VAL A 87 -7.59 1.43 9.61
CA VAL A 87 -8.81 0.92 8.97
C VAL A 87 -9.88 0.60 10.01
N GLN A 88 -9.50 -0.04 11.13
CA GLN A 88 -10.38 -0.31 12.25
C GLN A 88 -10.92 0.98 12.90
N GLU A 89 -10.08 1.99 13.10
CA GLU A 89 -10.51 3.30 13.64
C GLU A 89 -11.43 4.07 12.68
N GLN A 90 -11.34 3.79 11.38
CA GLN A 90 -12.19 4.41 10.36
C GLN A 90 -13.47 3.63 10.08
N SER A 91 -13.75 2.51 10.77
CA SER A 91 -15.06 1.86 10.68
C SER A 91 -16.14 2.83 11.16
N LEU A 92 -16.94 3.34 10.21
CA LEU A 92 -17.94 4.37 10.42
C LEU A 92 -19.18 3.76 11.08
N GLY A 93 -19.40 4.05 12.37
CA GLY A 93 -20.67 3.83 13.06
C GLY A 93 -21.21 2.39 13.03
N GLU A 94 -22.43 2.21 13.55
CA GLU A 94 -23.00 0.89 13.90
C GLU A 94 -23.23 -0.07 12.72
N ASN A 95 -23.17 0.38 11.46
CA ASN A 95 -23.63 -0.42 10.30
C ASN A 95 -22.62 -0.64 9.16
N SER A 96 -21.37 -0.17 9.25
CA SER A 96 -20.36 -0.44 8.21
C SER A 96 -18.96 -0.60 8.77
N THR A 97 -18.52 -1.86 8.89
CA THR A 97 -17.16 -2.21 9.29
C THR A 97 -16.23 -2.18 8.08
N LEU A 98 -15.35 -1.16 8.01
CA LEU A 98 -14.26 -1.17 7.05
C LEU A 98 -13.22 -2.21 7.52
N SER A 99 -12.76 -3.04 6.60
CA SER A 99 -11.69 -4.00 6.85
C SER A 99 -10.76 -4.05 5.64
N CYS A 100 -9.53 -4.53 5.84
CA CYS A 100 -8.56 -4.68 4.76
C CYS A 100 -7.79 -5.98 4.91
N ARG A 101 -7.20 -6.42 3.81
CA ARG A 101 -6.21 -7.50 3.75
C ARG A 101 -4.89 -6.91 3.32
N ILE A 102 -3.79 -7.46 3.84
CA ILE A 102 -2.45 -6.94 3.57
C ILE A 102 -1.52 -8.10 3.26
N GLY A 103 -1.01 -8.11 2.03
CA GLY A 103 0.04 -9.02 1.58
C GLY A 103 1.41 -8.37 1.70
N VAL A 104 2.40 -9.08 2.25
CA VAL A 104 3.79 -8.59 2.33
C VAL A 104 4.73 -9.68 1.83
N SER A 105 5.48 -9.38 0.78
CA SER A 105 6.53 -10.27 0.24
C SER A 105 7.87 -9.55 0.08
N ILE A 106 8.95 -10.32 0.18
CA ILE A 106 10.32 -9.89 -0.05
C ILE A 106 10.89 -10.64 -1.26
N GLY A 107 11.47 -9.91 -2.19
CA GLY A 107 12.15 -10.50 -3.34
C GLY A 107 12.59 -9.46 -4.34
N MET A 108 13.18 -9.92 -5.43
CA MET A 108 13.63 -9.05 -6.51
C MET A 108 12.44 -8.57 -7.34
N VAL A 109 12.51 -7.29 -7.74
CA VAL A 109 11.55 -6.67 -8.67
C VAL A 109 12.32 -5.87 -9.72
N ALA A 110 11.79 -5.85 -10.93
CA ALA A 110 12.15 -4.84 -11.92
C ALA A 110 11.29 -3.60 -11.69
N SER A 111 11.83 -2.42 -11.99
CA SER A 111 11.09 -1.17 -11.83
C SER A 111 11.43 -0.19 -12.95
N GLY A 112 10.49 0.68 -13.29
CA GLY A 112 10.69 1.67 -14.35
C GLY A 112 9.44 2.48 -14.67
N ILE A 113 9.63 3.56 -15.42
CA ILE A 113 8.53 4.40 -15.89
C ILE A 113 8.00 3.83 -17.20
N LEU A 114 6.70 3.54 -17.26
CA LEU A 114 6.02 3.05 -18.46
C LEU A 114 5.00 4.08 -18.94
N GLY A 115 4.77 4.11 -20.26
CA GLY A 115 3.84 5.03 -20.91
C GLY A 115 4.48 6.37 -21.32
N LYS A 116 3.94 6.99 -22.36
CA LYS A 116 4.41 8.29 -22.89
C LYS A 116 3.45 9.45 -22.62
N ILE A 117 2.14 9.21 -22.64
CA ILE A 117 1.12 10.26 -22.45
C ILE A 117 0.79 10.41 -20.96
N GLN A 118 0.59 9.30 -20.26
CA GLN A 118 0.41 9.25 -18.81
C GLN A 118 1.44 8.29 -18.23
N SER A 119 2.66 8.77 -18.08
CA SER A 119 3.77 7.98 -17.59
C SER A 119 3.59 7.67 -16.11
N ARG A 120 3.69 6.40 -15.72
CA ARG A 120 3.62 5.95 -14.33
C ARG A 120 4.83 5.11 -13.98
N PHE A 121 5.21 5.13 -12.71
CA PHE A 121 6.27 4.28 -12.21
C PHE A 121 5.70 2.91 -11.83
N HIS A 122 6.23 1.84 -12.40
CA HIS A 122 5.77 0.47 -12.18
C HIS A 122 6.86 -0.38 -11.53
N ILE A 123 6.44 -1.35 -10.72
CA ILE A 123 7.25 -2.50 -10.32
C ILE A 123 6.63 -3.77 -10.91
N ILE A 124 7.48 -4.70 -11.35
CA ILE A 124 7.06 -5.99 -11.88
C ILE A 124 8.03 -7.03 -11.33
N GLY A 125 7.50 -8.13 -10.79
CA GLY A 125 8.33 -9.21 -10.31
C GLY A 125 7.59 -10.17 -9.41
N GLN A 126 8.28 -11.25 -9.04
CA GLN A 126 7.72 -12.30 -8.21
C GLN A 126 7.24 -11.77 -6.85
N ALA A 127 7.97 -10.83 -6.24
CA ALA A 127 7.60 -10.28 -4.94
C ALA A 127 6.32 -9.44 -4.96
N LEU A 128 5.98 -8.80 -6.09
CA LEU A 128 4.68 -8.14 -6.23
C LEU A 128 3.58 -9.20 -6.32
N LYS A 129 3.73 -10.16 -7.25
CA LYS A 129 2.76 -11.24 -7.44
C LYS A 129 2.49 -12.07 -6.18
N GLU A 130 3.52 -12.29 -5.37
CA GLU A 130 3.36 -12.97 -4.08
C GLU A 130 2.64 -12.10 -3.05
N ALA A 131 2.84 -10.78 -3.05
CA ALA A 131 2.08 -9.87 -2.19
C ALA A 131 0.60 -9.87 -2.59
N GLU A 132 0.30 -9.75 -3.89
CA GLU A 132 -1.07 -9.86 -4.47
C GLU A 132 -1.77 -11.18 -4.11
N GLN A 133 -1.03 -12.26 -3.92
CA GLN A 133 -1.60 -13.57 -3.53
C GLN A 133 -1.82 -13.72 -2.02
N LEU A 134 -1.12 -12.92 -1.21
CA LEU A 134 -1.18 -12.98 0.24
C LEU A 134 -2.26 -12.05 0.82
N GLU A 135 -2.72 -11.06 0.04
CA GLU A 135 -3.88 -10.23 0.38
C GLU A 135 -5.21 -10.95 0.11
#